data_AF-A0AAV9N9W6-F1
#
_entry.id   AF-A0AAV9N9W6-F1
#
_cell.length_a   1.000
_cell.length_b   1.000
_cell.length_c   1.000
_cell.angle_alpha   90.00
_cell.angle_beta   90.00
_cell.angle_gamma   90.00
#
_symmetry.space_group_name_H-M   'P 1'
#
loop_
_entity.id
_entity.type
_entity.pdbx_description
1 polymer ?
#
loop_
_entity_poly.entity_id
_entity_poly.type
_entity_poly.pdbx_seq_one_letter_code
_entity_poly.pdbx_strand_id
1 'polypeptide(L)'
;MIHREDDRYYLEEGSPTRLKQDSEYSAISRINGVDVLEYLERQSLADSFQDPDSLYNALLFGPYNNFLLPTFYPGAETVIDFVNGTTQIYPIVAFVRENLTDIGSANDIYEKFCIPPDESEEATSSSRKASVLAPRLTRRVLESQQNPFPNEYDPSGAIQGFWGGDISDQVAILGIYGFSPDTDETESFFQETLRNILQQSTQNGTDKLIIDLRGNGGGTVFLALDTLVQLFPDTTPDTSSNLRASAAMSALIQSSSTNTTLAQDQNTTTDLDETEVLGEYNNSLFAWQLILKPDGSLFKDIDDYYGPYSFGPGHFTAKFQQNYTNNDRNILDPSKFDMTIANPEARRPFAPENMVILTDGTCASACSILVENLKNKFGIMSITIGGRAQYTPMQTVGGVKGSRLFPAAFFDEVTPLYNNMVQEDESLADPIFDSWTTLASRRFKDLRVNGMNAFRIGDPTNTPIHFIYEASDCRIWWTPEMLVDQTVLWNRVAEIAFDRPHGSIMSSEWCVSGSTGDPTSISGGLKRGEIGPQTPPKEVFPRYAGWIINGTITTDEELPEHDSYGPGTISDGSSSSSSGQPTDSAALQDFRDYCSEYTGDAWLIVLMCAAVN
;
A
#
# COMPACT_ATOMS: atom_id res chain seq x y z
N MET A 1 37.55 33.99 28.54
CA MET A 1 36.24 34.14 29.22
C MET A 1 35.17 33.91 28.16
N ILE A 2 34.89 32.63 27.90
CA ILE A 2 33.60 31.94 28.18
C ILE A 2 32.49 32.42 27.23
N HIS A 3 32.20 31.60 26.22
CA HIS A 3 30.87 31.03 26.02
C HIS A 3 31.06 29.64 25.39
N ARG A 4 30.48 28.63 26.05
CA ARG A 4 30.63 27.20 25.76
C ARG A 4 29.72 26.80 24.60
N GLU A 5 30.33 26.21 23.58
CA GLU A 5 29.75 25.09 22.83
C GLU A 5 29.53 23.97 23.84
N ASP A 6 28.29 23.63 24.18
CA ASP A 6 27.88 22.37 24.80
C ASP A 6 26.39 22.51 25.15
N ASP A 7 25.53 22.10 24.23
CA ASP A 7 24.19 21.54 24.46
C ASP A 7 23.69 20.94 23.14
N ARG A 8 24.51 20.02 22.59
CA ARG A 8 24.04 19.04 21.60
C ARG A 8 23.64 17.83 22.41
N TYR A 9 22.35 17.54 22.49
CA TYR A 9 21.87 16.27 23.05
C TYR A 9 22.32 15.14 22.12
N TYR A 10 23.49 14.57 22.40
CA TYR A 10 23.91 13.32 21.82
C TYR A 10 23.10 12.20 22.49
N LEU A 11 22.05 11.70 21.84
CA LEU A 11 21.63 10.32 22.05
C LEU A 11 22.85 9.47 21.70
N GLU A 12 23.45 8.76 22.66
CA GLU A 12 24.65 7.94 22.46
C GLU A 12 24.66 7.30 21.06
N GLU A 13 25.54 7.82 20.20
CA GLU A 13 25.81 7.25 18.88
C GLU A 13 26.59 5.94 19.09
N GLY A 14 26.09 4.84 18.52
CA GLY A 14 26.91 3.66 18.29
C GLY A 14 26.90 2.55 19.35
N SER A 15 25.97 2.55 20.31
CA SER A 15 25.75 1.35 21.13
C SER A 15 24.96 0.31 20.32
N PRO A 16 25.54 -0.83 19.91
CA PRO A 16 24.78 -1.89 19.24
C PRO A 16 23.64 -2.31 20.15
N THR A 17 22.45 -2.54 19.58
CA THR A 17 21.38 -3.25 20.28
C THR A 17 21.97 -4.58 20.71
N ARG A 18 22.24 -4.73 22.01
CA ARG A 18 22.59 -6.01 22.59
C ARG A 18 21.40 -6.40 23.44
N LEU A 19 20.95 -7.62 23.25
CA LEU A 19 20.02 -8.27 24.15
C LEU A 19 20.72 -8.46 25.49
N LYS A 20 20.69 -7.41 26.32
CA LYS A 20 21.20 -7.45 27.67
C LYS A 20 20.14 -8.16 28.50
N GLN A 21 20.33 -9.46 28.73
CA GLN A 21 19.64 -10.16 29.81
C GLN A 21 20.08 -9.53 31.14
N ASP A 22 19.33 -8.57 31.67
CA ASP A 22 19.30 -8.33 33.12
C ASP A 22 18.18 -7.40 33.59
N SER A 23 17.95 -7.45 34.90
CA SER A 23 17.08 -6.64 35.78
C SER A 23 17.08 -5.10 35.62
N GLU A 24 17.76 -4.53 34.62
CA GLU A 24 17.87 -3.09 34.34
C GLU A 24 16.77 -2.52 33.42
N TYR A 25 16.02 -3.38 32.73
CA TYR A 25 14.91 -2.93 31.86
C TYR A 25 13.57 -3.08 32.58
N SER A 26 12.82 -1.98 32.64
CA SER A 26 11.45 -1.97 33.13
C SER A 26 10.49 -1.83 31.96
N ALA A 27 9.36 -2.55 31.99
CA ALA A 27 8.32 -2.39 30.98
C ALA A 27 7.73 -0.97 31.06
N ILE A 28 7.33 -0.43 29.91
CA ILE A 28 6.56 0.81 29.88
C ILE A 28 5.15 0.50 30.38
N SER A 29 4.65 1.33 31.28
CA SER A 29 3.30 1.23 31.84
C SER A 29 2.36 2.26 31.22
N ARG A 30 2.84 3.49 30.98
CA ARG A 30 2.05 4.58 30.42
C ARG A 30 2.86 5.47 29.50
N ILE A 31 2.17 6.09 28.54
CA ILE A 31 2.69 7.16 27.71
C ILE A 31 1.74 8.35 27.85
N ASN A 32 2.27 9.51 28.22
CA ASN A 32 1.51 10.73 28.48
C ASN A 32 0.32 10.51 29.45
N GLY A 33 0.51 9.67 30.46
CA GLY A 33 -0.51 9.34 31.45
C GLY A 33 -1.57 8.33 31.02
N VAL A 34 -1.57 7.89 29.75
CA VAL A 34 -2.47 6.87 29.19
C VAL A 34 -1.80 5.49 29.27
N ASP A 35 -2.58 4.42 29.49
CA ASP A 35 -2.05 3.04 29.42
C ASP A 35 -1.29 2.81 28.10
N VAL A 36 -0.14 2.13 28.18
CA VAL A 36 0.74 1.99 27.02
C VAL A 36 0.06 1.32 25.82
N LEU A 37 -0.79 0.31 26.04
CA LEU A 37 -1.44 -0.41 24.94
C LEU A 37 -2.56 0.45 24.33
N GLU A 38 -3.36 1.11 25.18
CA GLU A 38 -4.36 2.06 24.73
C GLU A 38 -3.75 3.22 23.92
N TYR A 39 -2.63 3.78 24.41
CA TYR A 39 -1.92 4.84 23.71
C TYR A 39 -1.47 4.39 22.33
N LEU A 40 -0.77 3.25 22.25
CA LEU A 40 -0.23 2.75 20.98
C LEU A 40 -1.34 2.41 19.98
N GLU A 41 -2.44 1.80 20.43
CA GLU A 41 -3.56 1.51 19.54
C GLU A 41 -4.24 2.76 19.00
N ARG A 42 -4.58 3.73 19.85
CA ARG A 42 -5.18 4.99 19.41
C ARG A 42 -4.24 5.78 18.50
N GLN A 43 -2.96 5.86 18.87
CA GLN A 43 -1.94 6.53 18.06
C GLN A 43 -1.80 5.89 16.68
N SER A 44 -1.92 4.56 16.60
CA SER A 44 -1.79 3.86 15.32
C SER A 44 -2.89 4.19 14.32
N LEU A 45 -4.08 4.61 14.78
CA LEU A 45 -5.21 5.00 13.92
C LEU A 45 -4.99 6.29 13.11
N ALA A 46 -3.90 7.01 13.38
CA ALA A 46 -3.53 8.20 12.62
C ALA A 46 -2.87 7.90 11.26
N ASP A 47 -2.57 6.64 10.96
CA ASP A 47 -1.98 6.19 9.70
C ASP A 47 -3.05 5.58 8.77
N SER A 48 -2.64 5.14 7.58
CA SER A 48 -3.49 4.92 6.41
C SER A 48 -3.69 3.45 5.99
N PHE A 49 -3.17 2.50 6.78
CA PHE A 49 -3.45 1.07 6.59
C PHE A 49 -4.89 0.74 6.96
N GLN A 50 -5.49 -0.21 6.24
CA GLN A 50 -6.87 -0.65 6.46
C GLN A 50 -6.99 -1.66 7.61
N ASP A 51 -5.90 -2.35 7.93
CA ASP A 51 -5.83 -3.35 8.98
C ASP A 51 -5.25 -2.77 10.29
N PRO A 52 -5.99 -2.81 11.41
CA PRO A 52 -5.50 -2.25 12.67
C PRO A 52 -4.25 -2.90 13.25
N ASP A 53 -4.00 -4.18 12.97
CA ASP A 53 -2.76 -4.84 13.38
C ASP A 53 -1.56 -4.34 12.55
N SER A 54 -1.79 -4.02 11.28
CA SER A 54 -0.78 -3.41 10.40
C SER A 54 -0.51 -1.95 10.77
N LEU A 55 -1.54 -1.17 11.12
CA LEU A 55 -1.37 0.18 11.70
C LEU A 55 -0.50 0.13 12.96
N TYR A 56 -0.77 -0.82 13.86
CA TYR A 56 -0.01 -1.01 15.08
C TYR A 56 1.46 -1.37 14.79
N ASN A 57 1.71 -2.23 13.80
CA ASN A 57 3.07 -2.54 13.36
C ASN A 57 3.80 -1.33 12.76
N ALA A 58 3.11 -0.53 11.92
CA ALA A 58 3.69 0.67 11.30
C ALA A 58 4.09 1.74 12.33
N LEU A 59 3.40 1.77 13.48
CA LEU A 59 3.78 2.61 14.61
C LEU A 59 5.14 2.21 15.20
N LEU A 60 5.41 0.92 15.29
CA LEU A 60 6.57 0.34 15.96
C LEU A 60 7.77 0.17 15.01
N PHE A 61 8.76 -0.60 15.47
CA PHE A 61 10.02 -0.83 14.77
C PHE A 61 9.81 -1.35 13.34
N GLY A 62 10.29 -0.60 12.34
CA GLY A 62 10.12 -0.91 10.92
C GLY A 62 10.48 0.27 10.01
N PRO A 63 10.12 0.22 8.72
CA PRO A 63 10.35 1.32 7.78
C PRO A 63 9.58 2.60 8.12
N TYR A 64 8.37 2.46 8.66
CA TYR A 64 7.47 3.57 8.91
C TYR A 64 7.87 4.32 10.18
N ASN A 65 8.01 3.60 11.30
CA ASN A 65 8.52 4.14 12.56
C ASN A 65 7.75 5.39 13.02
N ASN A 66 6.42 5.36 12.81
CA ASN A 66 5.54 6.52 12.98
C ASN A 66 5.46 6.99 14.44
N PHE A 67 5.89 6.16 15.40
CA PHE A 67 6.01 6.60 16.79
C PHE A 67 7.07 7.70 16.96
N LEU A 68 8.19 7.61 16.22
CA LEU A 68 9.24 8.64 16.25
C LEU A 68 8.92 9.83 15.35
N LEU A 69 8.11 9.62 14.32
CA LEU A 69 7.73 10.63 13.32
C LEU A 69 6.20 10.70 13.20
N PRO A 70 5.49 11.18 14.24
CA PRO A 70 4.05 11.31 14.19
C PRO A 70 3.64 12.32 13.11
N THR A 71 2.55 12.03 12.42
CA THR A 71 1.98 12.88 11.35
C THR A 71 1.24 14.11 11.88
N PHE A 72 1.09 14.22 13.20
CA PHE A 72 0.45 15.33 13.90
C PHE A 72 1.28 15.76 15.10
N TYR A 73 1.00 16.96 15.63
CA TYR A 73 1.69 17.47 16.82
C TYR A 73 1.17 16.78 18.09
N PRO A 74 1.95 15.93 18.77
CA PRO A 74 1.47 15.14 19.92
C PRO A 74 1.48 15.92 21.25
N GLY A 75 2.05 17.13 21.27
CA GLY A 75 2.38 17.88 22.48
C GLY A 75 3.83 18.35 22.48
N ALA A 76 4.25 19.06 23.53
CA ALA A 76 5.61 19.58 23.65
C ALA A 76 6.62 18.51 24.10
N GLU A 77 6.13 17.44 24.73
CA GLU A 77 6.93 16.37 25.29
C GLU A 77 6.18 15.03 25.23
N THR A 78 6.94 13.95 25.19
CA THR A 78 6.45 12.57 25.39
C THR A 78 6.96 12.08 26.74
N VAL A 79 6.03 11.83 27.67
CA VAL A 79 6.30 11.30 29.01
C VAL A 79 6.10 9.79 29.00
N ILE A 80 7.12 9.04 29.39
CA ILE A 80 7.11 7.57 29.45
C ILE A 80 7.26 7.13 30.89
N ASP A 81 6.23 6.50 31.46
CA ASP A 81 6.25 5.94 32.81
C ASP A 81 6.55 4.44 32.76
N PHE A 82 7.48 3.99 33.58
CA PHE A 82 7.93 2.60 33.64
C PHE A 82 7.32 1.87 34.86
N VAL A 83 7.16 0.55 34.76
CA VAL A 83 6.61 -0.30 35.83
C VAL A 83 7.44 -0.23 37.12
N ASN A 84 8.73 0.06 37.03
CA ASN A 84 9.62 0.25 38.19
C ASN A 84 9.42 1.60 38.91
N GLY A 85 8.46 2.43 38.46
CA GLY A 85 8.16 3.74 39.03
C GLY A 85 9.05 4.88 38.55
N THR A 86 9.95 4.62 37.59
CA THR A 86 10.75 5.68 36.93
C THR A 86 9.96 6.31 35.79
N THR A 87 10.29 7.56 35.46
CA THR A 87 9.68 8.31 34.34
C THR A 87 10.79 8.91 33.50
N GLN A 88 10.64 8.85 32.18
CA GLN A 88 11.48 9.58 31.23
C GLN A 88 10.64 10.57 30.43
N ILE A 89 11.24 11.71 30.09
CA ILE A 89 10.57 12.78 29.36
C ILE A 89 11.42 13.09 28.13
N TYR A 90 10.80 13.05 26.97
CA TYR A 90 11.45 13.32 25.68
C TYR A 90 10.84 14.59 25.06
N PRO A 91 11.63 15.64 24.80
CA PRO A 91 11.11 16.82 24.12
C PRO A 91 10.75 16.49 22.67
N ILE A 92 9.60 16.99 22.20
CA ILE A 92 9.20 16.88 20.80
C ILE A 92 9.74 18.10 20.05
N VAL A 93 10.42 17.85 18.93
CA VAL A 93 10.95 18.89 18.05
C VAL A 93 10.22 18.86 16.71
N ALA A 94 9.82 20.04 16.23
CA ALA A 94 9.21 20.17 14.92
C ALA A 94 10.26 20.49 13.86
N PHE A 95 10.19 19.82 12.71
CA PHE A 95 11.01 20.15 11.54
C PHE A 95 10.24 21.09 10.62
N VAL A 96 10.64 22.36 10.60
CA VAL A 96 10.05 23.38 9.72
C VAL A 96 10.72 23.28 8.35
N ARG A 97 9.97 22.76 7.35
CA ARG A 97 10.45 22.64 5.95
C ARG A 97 10.15 23.86 5.09
N GLU A 98 9.10 24.60 5.43
CA GLU A 98 8.64 25.77 4.68
C GLU A 98 8.98 27.06 5.42
N ASN A 99 9.09 28.18 4.70
CA ASN A 99 9.37 29.46 5.34
C ASN A 99 8.13 29.98 6.10
N LEU A 100 8.16 29.92 7.42
CA LEU A 100 7.09 30.41 8.30
C LEU A 100 7.25 31.89 8.73
N THR A 101 8.17 32.65 8.11
CA THR A 101 8.32 34.09 8.38
C THR A 101 7.02 34.84 8.05
N ASP A 102 6.68 35.82 8.89
CA ASP A 102 5.49 36.68 8.77
C ASP A 102 4.14 35.94 8.87
N ILE A 103 4.14 34.75 9.49
CA ILE A 103 2.91 34.02 9.80
C ILE A 103 2.54 34.26 11.27
N GLY A 104 1.45 34.99 11.51
CA GLY A 104 0.92 35.25 12.85
C GLY A 104 -0.50 34.71 13.08
N SER A 105 -1.18 34.25 12.04
CA SER A 105 -2.57 33.81 12.09
C SER A 105 -2.85 32.64 11.13
N ALA A 106 -3.97 31.95 11.35
CA ALA A 106 -4.47 30.95 10.41
C ALA A 106 -4.77 31.53 9.02
N ASN A 107 -5.14 32.83 8.95
CA ASN A 107 -5.35 33.51 7.68
C ASN A 107 -4.03 33.67 6.92
N ASP A 108 -2.93 34.00 7.59
CA ASP A 108 -1.62 34.10 6.93
C ASP A 108 -1.16 32.75 6.37
N ILE A 109 -1.47 31.64 7.06
CA ILE A 109 -1.24 30.28 6.55
C ILE A 109 -2.08 30.03 5.29
N TYR A 110 -3.37 30.36 5.34
CA TYR A 110 -4.28 30.18 4.21
C TYR A 110 -3.82 30.98 2.98
N GLU A 111 -3.55 32.27 3.15
CA GLU A 111 -3.09 33.16 2.08
C GLU A 111 -1.75 32.72 1.49
N LYS A 112 -0.83 32.24 2.33
CA LYS A 112 0.53 31.87 1.91
C LYS A 112 0.62 30.48 1.28
N PHE A 113 -0.20 29.52 1.73
CA PHE A 113 -0.04 28.11 1.36
C PHE A 113 -1.28 27.48 0.70
N CYS A 114 -2.48 28.03 0.88
CA CYS A 114 -3.73 27.42 0.43
C CYS A 114 -4.41 28.16 -0.73
N ILE A 115 -4.00 29.40 -1.02
CA ILE A 115 -4.43 30.13 -2.21
C ILE A 115 -3.44 29.83 -3.34
N PRO A 116 -3.87 29.10 -4.39
CA PRO A 116 -3.03 28.93 -5.56
C PRO A 116 -2.86 30.27 -6.26
N PRO A 117 -1.65 30.62 -6.75
CA PRO A 117 -1.45 31.85 -7.51
C PRO A 117 -2.32 31.84 -8.78
N ASP A 118 -2.94 32.98 -9.10
CA ASP A 118 -3.69 33.16 -10.35
C ASP A 118 -2.76 33.06 -11.58
N GLU A 119 -3.28 32.48 -12.67
CA GLU A 119 -2.57 32.13 -13.93
C GLU A 119 -1.94 33.31 -14.71
N SER A 120 -1.87 34.52 -14.16
CA SER A 120 -1.41 35.71 -14.87
C SER A 120 0.07 36.08 -14.69
N GLU A 121 0.87 35.27 -13.99
CA GLU A 121 2.33 35.44 -14.03
C GLU A 121 2.96 34.21 -14.68
N GLU A 122 3.52 34.43 -15.88
CA GLU A 122 4.36 33.48 -16.60
C GLU A 122 5.31 32.80 -15.61
N ALA A 123 4.99 31.55 -15.26
CA ALA A 123 5.90 30.69 -14.54
C ALA A 123 7.07 30.42 -15.49
N THR A 124 8.09 31.27 -15.41
CA THR A 124 9.42 30.95 -15.91
C THR A 124 9.74 29.55 -15.38
N SER A 125 9.83 28.61 -16.32
CA SER A 125 10.19 27.23 -16.09
C SER A 125 11.58 27.18 -15.45
N SER A 126 11.61 27.23 -14.13
CA SER A 126 12.69 26.66 -13.36
C SER A 126 12.07 25.47 -12.65
N SER A 127 12.17 24.31 -13.31
CA SER A 127 12.21 23.02 -12.63
C SER A 127 13.44 23.01 -11.72
N ARG A 128 13.39 23.79 -10.63
CA ARG A 128 14.20 23.51 -9.48
C ARG A 128 13.65 22.19 -8.98
N LYS A 129 14.32 21.10 -9.36
CA LYS A 129 14.40 19.90 -8.52
C LYS A 129 14.76 20.44 -7.14
N ALA A 130 13.75 20.64 -6.29
CA ALA A 130 13.99 20.82 -4.89
C ALA A 130 14.60 19.48 -4.48
N SER A 131 15.94 19.44 -4.46
CA SER A 131 16.67 18.52 -3.61
C SER A 131 16.23 18.87 -2.20
N VAL A 132 15.08 18.34 -1.81
CA VAL A 132 14.65 18.30 -0.43
C VAL A 132 15.57 17.26 0.16
N LEU A 133 16.73 17.72 0.63
CA LEU A 133 17.38 17.12 1.78
C LEU A 133 16.35 17.25 2.91
N ALA A 134 15.35 16.36 2.93
CA ALA A 134 14.87 15.86 4.20
C ALA A 134 16.15 15.51 4.95
N PRO A 135 16.32 15.91 6.21
CA PRO A 135 17.29 15.22 7.02
C PRO A 135 16.95 13.75 6.79
N ARG A 136 17.85 13.01 6.13
CA ARG A 136 18.00 11.61 6.44
C ARG A 136 18.32 11.70 7.93
N LEU A 137 17.29 11.69 8.78
CA LEU A 137 17.34 10.78 9.91
C LEU A 137 17.71 9.50 9.20
N THR A 138 19.02 9.21 9.17
CA THR A 138 19.53 7.93 8.78
C THR A 138 18.60 7.01 9.48
N ARG A 139 17.71 6.35 8.70
CA ARG A 139 16.83 5.31 9.20
C ARG A 139 17.78 4.54 10.09
N ARG A 140 17.59 4.61 11.42
CA ARG A 140 18.33 3.75 12.31
C ARG A 140 17.75 2.39 11.96
N VAL A 141 18.20 1.82 10.84
CA VAL A 141 18.53 0.42 10.79
C VAL A 141 19.31 0.28 12.06
N LEU A 142 18.74 -0.42 13.03
CA LEU A 142 19.57 -0.97 14.08
C LEU A 142 20.61 -1.76 13.29
N GLU A 143 21.75 -1.13 13.01
CA GLU A 143 22.97 -1.80 12.59
C GLU A 143 23.41 -2.56 13.83
N SER A 144 22.63 -3.57 14.15
CA SER A 144 23.09 -4.68 14.92
C SER A 144 24.24 -5.26 14.13
N GLN A 145 25.41 -5.32 14.76
CA GLN A 145 26.55 -6.05 14.22
C GLN A 145 26.23 -7.53 13.96
N GLN A 146 25.05 -8.02 14.37
CA GLN A 146 24.59 -9.40 14.21
C GLN A 146 23.74 -9.59 12.94
N ASN A 147 23.18 -8.53 12.34
CA ASN A 147 22.45 -8.71 11.08
C ASN A 147 23.42 -9.03 9.94
N PRO A 148 23.16 -10.06 9.13
CA PRO A 148 24.04 -10.43 8.03
C PRO A 148 24.01 -9.35 6.95
N PHE A 149 25.15 -9.16 6.28
CA PHE A 149 25.17 -8.42 5.02
C PHE A 149 24.50 -9.25 3.92
N PRO A 150 23.72 -8.63 3.02
CA PRO A 150 23.12 -9.34 1.91
C PRO A 150 24.20 -9.94 1.00
N ASN A 151 23.96 -11.17 0.55
CA ASN A 151 24.81 -11.83 -0.44
C ASN A 151 24.69 -11.16 -1.82
N GLU A 152 23.50 -10.65 -2.13
CA GLU A 152 23.18 -9.92 -3.35
C GLU A 152 22.15 -8.84 -3.02
N TYR A 153 22.27 -7.64 -3.60
CA TYR A 153 21.33 -6.53 -3.38
C TYR A 153 21.40 -5.54 -4.54
N ASP A 154 20.31 -4.82 -4.76
CA ASP A 154 20.31 -3.73 -5.74
C ASP A 154 20.84 -2.42 -5.10
N PRO A 155 21.31 -1.44 -5.89
CA PRO A 155 21.87 -0.20 -5.35
C PRO A 155 20.93 0.62 -4.44
N SER A 156 19.60 0.49 -4.59
CA SER A 156 18.64 1.18 -3.72
C SER A 156 18.37 0.43 -2.41
N GLY A 157 18.69 -0.87 -2.36
CA GLY A 157 18.38 -1.76 -1.24
C GLY A 157 16.91 -2.16 -1.17
N ALA A 158 16.12 -1.91 -2.23
CA ALA A 158 14.73 -2.32 -2.36
C ALA A 158 14.58 -3.85 -2.43
N ILE A 159 15.60 -4.55 -2.95
CA ILE A 159 15.68 -6.01 -3.01
C ILE A 159 17.02 -6.52 -2.50
N GLN A 160 16.97 -7.58 -1.70
CA GLN A 160 18.13 -8.19 -1.05
C GLN A 160 17.97 -9.70 -0.97
N GLY A 161 19.08 -10.42 -1.18
CA GLY A 161 19.17 -11.88 -1.07
C GLY A 161 20.10 -12.32 0.05
N PHE A 162 19.68 -13.32 0.81
CA PHE A 162 20.48 -13.88 1.90
C PHE A 162 20.47 -15.41 1.87
N TRP A 163 21.63 -16.02 2.11
CA TRP A 163 21.79 -17.47 2.29
C TRP A 163 23.10 -17.79 3.03
N GLY A 164 23.10 -18.89 3.78
CA GLY A 164 24.24 -19.32 4.61
C GLY A 164 24.43 -18.48 5.88
N GLY A 165 25.60 -18.58 6.50
CA GLY A 165 25.86 -17.96 7.81
C GLY A 165 25.04 -18.66 8.91
N ASP A 166 24.29 -17.87 9.68
CA ASP A 166 23.39 -18.38 10.72
C ASP A 166 21.99 -18.74 10.18
N ILE A 167 21.73 -18.57 8.88
CA ILE A 167 20.49 -19.01 8.22
C ILE A 167 20.59 -20.51 7.93
N SER A 168 19.50 -21.26 8.15
CA SER A 168 19.41 -22.67 7.79
C SER A 168 19.93 -22.97 6.37
N ASP A 169 20.81 -23.96 6.23
CA ASP A 169 21.52 -24.31 4.97
C ASP A 169 20.59 -24.55 3.76
N GLN A 170 19.35 -24.94 4.00
CA GLN A 170 18.36 -25.22 2.95
C GLN A 170 17.54 -24.00 2.53
N VAL A 171 17.67 -22.88 3.23
CA VAL A 171 16.77 -21.73 3.11
C VAL A 171 17.51 -20.54 2.53
N ALA A 172 16.93 -19.95 1.49
CA ALA A 172 17.27 -18.62 1.01
C ALA A 172 16.19 -17.62 1.41
N ILE A 173 16.60 -16.36 1.57
CA ILE A 173 15.70 -15.24 1.82
C ILE A 173 15.72 -14.32 0.61
N LEU A 174 14.54 -14.01 0.10
CA LEU A 174 14.28 -12.94 -0.85
C LEU A 174 13.57 -11.81 -0.10
N GLY A 175 14.34 -10.81 0.34
CA GLY A 175 13.80 -9.60 0.94
C GLY A 175 13.41 -8.60 -0.15
N ILE A 176 12.14 -8.22 -0.20
CA ILE A 176 11.65 -7.16 -1.09
C ILE A 176 10.96 -6.11 -0.22
N TYR A 177 11.67 -5.02 0.04
CA TYR A 177 11.25 -3.95 0.94
C TYR A 177 10.49 -2.82 0.23
N GLY A 178 10.39 -2.88 -1.09
CA GLY A 178 9.59 -1.99 -1.93
C GLY A 178 9.74 -2.35 -3.41
N PHE A 179 8.75 -2.00 -4.22
CA PHE A 179 8.81 -2.05 -5.69
C PHE A 179 9.07 -0.66 -6.29
N SER A 180 9.77 0.19 -5.55
CA SER A 180 10.11 1.56 -5.96
C SER A 180 11.58 1.83 -5.66
N PRO A 181 12.51 1.22 -6.41
CA PRO A 181 13.92 1.54 -6.26
C PRO A 181 14.14 3.02 -6.65
N ASP A 182 15.14 3.67 -6.06
CA ASP A 182 15.26 5.14 -5.98
C ASP A 182 15.28 5.92 -7.33
N THR A 183 15.30 5.25 -8.49
CA THR A 183 15.12 5.83 -9.85
C THR A 183 14.70 4.77 -10.89
N ASP A 184 14.22 5.17 -12.08
CA ASP A 184 13.87 4.23 -13.18
C ASP A 184 15.07 3.38 -13.66
N GLU A 185 16.30 3.92 -13.63
CA GLU A 185 17.52 3.15 -13.96
C GLU A 185 17.75 2.00 -12.96
N THR A 186 17.19 2.10 -11.76
CA THR A 186 17.30 1.06 -10.73
C THR A 186 16.26 -0.05 -10.84
N GLU A 187 15.22 0.09 -11.66
CA GLU A 187 14.28 -1.01 -11.92
C GLU A 187 14.94 -2.17 -12.68
N SER A 188 15.81 -1.88 -13.65
CA SER A 188 16.60 -2.92 -14.32
C SER A 188 17.59 -3.60 -13.38
N PHE A 189 18.20 -2.84 -12.46
CA PHE A 189 19.06 -3.42 -11.42
C PHE A 189 18.27 -4.32 -10.46
N PHE A 190 17.06 -3.91 -10.06
CA PHE A 190 16.17 -4.75 -9.26
C PHE A 190 15.88 -6.08 -9.97
N GLN A 191 15.52 -6.04 -11.26
CA GLN A 191 15.22 -7.23 -12.04
C GLN A 191 16.44 -8.16 -12.18
N GLU A 192 17.63 -7.61 -12.46
CA GLU A 192 18.88 -8.37 -12.54
C GLU A 192 19.25 -8.98 -11.19
N THR A 193 19.15 -8.19 -10.11
CA THR A 193 19.39 -8.66 -8.74
C THR A 193 18.46 -9.81 -8.38
N LEU A 194 17.16 -9.73 -8.69
CA LEU A 194 16.23 -10.84 -8.44
C LEU A 194 16.69 -12.12 -9.15
N ARG A 195 17.08 -12.00 -10.43
CA ARG A 195 17.59 -13.12 -11.24
C ARG A 195 18.83 -13.74 -10.59
N ASN A 196 19.74 -12.90 -10.12
CA ASN A 196 20.97 -13.31 -9.45
C ASN A 196 20.68 -14.01 -8.12
N ILE A 197 19.77 -13.48 -7.30
CA ILE A 197 19.36 -14.10 -6.04
C ILE A 197 18.83 -15.52 -6.31
N LEU A 198 17.86 -15.67 -7.21
CA LEU A 198 17.24 -16.97 -7.51
C LEU A 198 18.25 -17.98 -8.10
N GLN A 199 19.15 -17.51 -8.97
CA GLN A 199 20.18 -18.37 -9.56
C GLN A 199 21.23 -18.79 -8.52
N GLN A 200 21.75 -17.84 -7.74
CA GLN A 200 22.83 -18.12 -6.78
C GLN A 200 22.32 -18.92 -5.58
N SER A 201 21.11 -18.68 -5.09
CA SER A 201 20.52 -19.46 -3.99
C SER A 201 20.41 -20.94 -4.37
N THR A 202 19.81 -21.24 -5.52
CA THR A 202 19.65 -22.62 -6.01
C THR A 202 20.98 -23.30 -6.31
N GLN A 203 21.98 -22.57 -6.82
CA GLN A 203 23.35 -23.09 -7.01
C GLN A 203 24.07 -23.40 -5.70
N ASN A 204 23.77 -22.66 -4.62
CA ASN A 204 24.29 -22.91 -3.28
C ASN A 204 23.54 -24.01 -2.51
N GLY A 205 22.60 -24.71 -3.17
CA GLY A 205 21.93 -25.89 -2.61
C GLY A 205 20.72 -25.58 -1.73
N THR A 206 20.25 -24.32 -1.70
CA THR A 206 18.98 -23.99 -1.03
C THR A 206 17.80 -24.52 -1.86
N ASP A 207 16.83 -25.15 -1.21
CA ASP A 207 15.62 -25.68 -1.84
C ASP A 207 14.32 -25.05 -1.31
N LYS A 208 14.44 -24.16 -0.32
CA LYS A 208 13.36 -23.40 0.32
C LYS A 208 13.60 -21.90 0.21
N LEU A 209 12.52 -21.13 0.08
CA LEU A 209 12.55 -19.68 -0.07
C LEU A 209 11.60 -19.00 0.92
N ILE A 210 12.11 -18.07 1.71
CA ILE A 210 11.29 -17.10 2.44
C ILE A 210 11.24 -15.81 1.63
N ILE A 211 10.03 -15.39 1.26
CA ILE A 211 9.78 -14.10 0.60
C ILE A 211 9.43 -13.11 1.70
N ASP A 212 10.40 -12.30 2.12
CA ASP A 212 10.26 -11.32 3.20
C ASP A 212 9.79 -9.97 2.64
N LEU A 213 8.52 -9.67 2.89
CA LEU A 213 7.81 -8.46 2.43
C LEU A 213 7.53 -7.48 3.57
N ARG A 214 8.18 -7.64 4.73
CA ARG A 214 7.99 -6.73 5.85
C ARG A 214 8.33 -5.30 5.42
N GLY A 215 7.42 -4.37 5.72
CA GLY A 215 7.60 -2.98 5.38
C GLY A 215 7.34 -2.58 3.93
N ASN A 216 6.93 -3.51 3.05
CA ASN A 216 6.78 -3.24 1.63
C ASN A 216 5.46 -2.52 1.29
N GLY A 217 5.50 -1.19 1.23
CA GLY A 217 4.33 -0.36 0.87
C GLY A 217 3.89 -0.44 -0.60
N GLY A 218 4.57 -1.22 -1.44
CA GLY A 218 4.29 -1.36 -2.86
C GLY A 218 5.27 -0.61 -3.76
N GLY A 219 4.76 -0.06 -4.87
CA GLY A 219 5.56 0.59 -5.91
C GLY A 219 5.07 0.28 -7.31
N THR A 220 5.98 0.01 -8.24
CA THR A 220 5.70 -0.30 -9.63
C THR A 220 5.03 -1.68 -9.77
N VAL A 221 3.86 -1.71 -10.39
CA VAL A 221 3.10 -2.96 -10.65
C VAL A 221 3.91 -3.91 -11.54
N PHE A 222 4.66 -3.40 -12.52
CA PHE A 222 5.51 -4.22 -13.39
C PHE A 222 6.62 -4.95 -12.63
N LEU A 223 7.28 -4.33 -11.65
CA LEU A 223 8.28 -5.04 -10.85
C LEU A 223 7.67 -6.16 -10.00
N ALA A 224 6.45 -5.95 -9.48
CA ALA A 224 5.73 -7.00 -8.77
C ALA A 224 5.34 -8.18 -9.69
N LEU A 225 4.90 -7.90 -10.92
CA LEU A 225 4.56 -8.94 -11.90
C LEU A 225 5.81 -9.60 -12.51
N ASP A 226 6.89 -8.85 -12.75
CA ASP A 226 8.18 -9.39 -13.16
C ASP A 226 8.72 -10.35 -12.09
N THR A 227 8.61 -9.96 -10.81
CA THR A 227 8.97 -10.84 -9.68
C THR A 227 8.19 -12.14 -9.72
N LEU A 228 6.88 -12.08 -10.02
CA LEU A 228 6.06 -13.26 -10.19
C LEU A 228 6.57 -14.14 -11.33
N VAL A 229 6.90 -13.57 -12.49
CA VAL A 229 7.45 -14.33 -13.63
C VAL A 229 8.80 -14.94 -13.28
N GLN A 230 9.69 -14.23 -12.59
CA GLN A 230 11.00 -14.81 -12.24
C GLN A 230 10.88 -15.96 -11.22
N LEU A 231 9.90 -15.92 -10.31
CA LEU A 231 9.58 -17.03 -9.40
C LEU A 231 8.84 -18.18 -10.11
N PHE A 232 7.99 -17.86 -11.08
CA PHE A 232 7.15 -18.81 -11.82
C PHE A 232 7.27 -18.58 -13.33
N PRO A 233 8.43 -18.90 -13.92
CA PRO A 233 8.73 -18.51 -15.30
C PRO A 233 7.88 -19.23 -16.33
N ASP A 234 7.18 -20.30 -15.94
CA ASP A 234 6.21 -21.04 -16.76
C ASP A 234 4.82 -20.42 -16.78
N THR A 235 4.58 -19.32 -16.05
CA THR A 235 3.25 -18.73 -15.86
C THR A 235 3.21 -17.27 -16.29
N THR A 236 2.34 -16.96 -17.26
CA THR A 236 2.04 -15.58 -17.62
C THR A 236 1.31 -14.88 -16.45
N PRO A 237 1.75 -13.68 -16.02
CA PRO A 237 1.02 -12.91 -15.04
C PRO A 237 -0.34 -12.51 -15.60
N ASP A 238 -1.33 -12.39 -14.71
CA ASP A 238 -2.62 -11.81 -15.04
C ASP A 238 -3.07 -10.93 -13.88
N THR A 239 -4.00 -10.05 -14.19
CA THR A 239 -4.66 -9.20 -13.20
C THR A 239 -6.12 -9.07 -13.59
N SER A 240 -6.96 -8.56 -12.69
CA SER A 240 -8.33 -8.23 -13.02
C SER A 240 -8.70 -6.92 -12.36
N SER A 241 -8.99 -5.91 -13.17
CA SER A 241 -9.34 -4.57 -12.68
C SER A 241 -10.54 -4.00 -13.41
N ASN A 242 -11.22 -3.03 -12.82
CA ASN A 242 -12.19 -2.19 -13.53
C ASN A 242 -12.07 -0.72 -13.08
N LEU A 243 -12.63 0.18 -13.89
CA LEU A 243 -12.68 1.61 -13.61
C LEU A 243 -14.13 2.01 -13.32
N ARG A 244 -14.32 3.01 -12.45
CA ARG A 244 -15.64 3.64 -12.28
C ARG A 244 -16.04 4.33 -13.58
N ALA A 245 -17.25 4.04 -14.06
CA ALA A 245 -17.81 4.68 -15.24
C ALA A 245 -18.36 6.06 -14.88
N SER A 246 -18.08 7.05 -15.72
CA SER A 246 -18.55 8.44 -15.62
C SER A 246 -18.42 9.10 -17.00
N ALA A 247 -19.11 10.23 -17.25
CA ALA A 247 -18.97 10.92 -18.54
C ALA A 247 -17.52 11.32 -18.83
N ALA A 248 -16.77 11.79 -17.84
CA ALA A 248 -15.34 12.09 -17.98
C ALA A 248 -14.50 10.85 -18.33
N MET A 249 -14.81 9.70 -17.72
CA MET A 249 -14.11 8.44 -18.04
C MET A 249 -14.46 7.94 -19.45
N SER A 250 -15.72 8.09 -19.87
CA SER A 250 -16.17 7.76 -21.23
C SER A 250 -15.43 8.58 -22.28
N ALA A 251 -15.35 9.90 -22.06
CA ALA A 251 -14.62 10.83 -22.91
C ALA A 251 -13.14 10.42 -23.03
N LEU A 252 -12.48 10.18 -21.91
CA LEU A 252 -11.08 9.74 -21.89
C LEU A 252 -10.86 8.45 -22.68
N ILE A 253 -11.71 7.44 -22.47
CA ILE A 253 -11.65 6.16 -23.18
C ILE A 253 -11.86 6.35 -24.69
N GLN A 254 -12.84 7.16 -25.08
CA GLN A 254 -13.12 7.44 -26.48
C GLN A 254 -11.98 8.22 -27.16
N SER A 255 -11.43 9.23 -26.49
CA SER A 255 -10.28 9.99 -26.99
C SER A 255 -9.05 9.10 -27.19
N SER A 256 -8.66 8.34 -26.15
CA SER A 256 -7.53 7.42 -26.21
C SER A 256 -7.73 6.38 -27.32
N SER A 257 -8.92 5.80 -27.43
CA SER A 257 -9.21 4.78 -28.44
C SER A 257 -9.18 5.33 -29.86
N THR A 258 -9.71 6.54 -30.10
CA THR A 258 -9.63 7.21 -31.42
C THR A 258 -8.17 7.48 -31.80
N ASN A 259 -7.38 8.03 -30.88
CA ASN A 259 -5.97 8.31 -31.12
C ASN A 259 -5.17 7.04 -31.44
N THR A 260 -5.43 5.94 -30.71
CA THR A 260 -4.80 4.65 -30.99
C THR A 260 -5.15 4.14 -32.40
N THR A 261 -6.40 4.27 -32.85
CA THR A 261 -6.77 3.89 -34.23
C THR A 261 -6.07 4.76 -35.27
N LEU A 262 -6.02 6.09 -35.06
CA LEU A 262 -5.33 7.01 -35.96
C LEU A 262 -3.83 6.67 -36.10
N ALA A 263 -3.17 6.34 -34.99
CA ALA A 263 -1.77 5.92 -35.00
C ALA A 263 -1.55 4.61 -35.78
N GLN A 264 -2.43 3.61 -35.56
CA GLN A 264 -2.33 2.31 -36.24
C GLN A 264 -2.57 2.37 -37.76
N ASP A 265 -3.34 3.36 -38.23
CA ASP A 265 -3.68 3.52 -39.64
C ASP A 265 -2.63 4.33 -40.45
N GLN A 266 -1.63 4.94 -39.78
CA GLN A 266 -0.57 5.70 -40.47
C GLN A 266 0.62 4.81 -40.89
N ASN A 267 1.25 5.19 -42.01
CA ASN A 267 2.34 4.44 -42.63
C ASN A 267 3.68 4.88 -42.02
N THR A 268 4.39 3.96 -41.35
CA THR A 268 5.64 4.14 -40.57
C THR A 268 6.87 4.62 -41.36
N THR A 269 6.70 5.11 -42.59
CA THR A 269 7.77 5.56 -43.49
C THR A 269 7.81 7.08 -43.70
N THR A 270 6.88 7.83 -43.11
CA THR A 270 6.99 9.29 -42.96
C THR A 270 7.55 9.60 -41.58
N ASP A 271 8.50 10.55 -41.49
CA ASP A 271 9.09 10.99 -40.21
C ASP A 271 7.98 11.21 -39.17
N LEU A 272 8.03 10.48 -38.06
CA LEU A 272 6.93 10.44 -37.08
C LEU A 272 6.67 11.85 -36.54
N ASP A 273 5.43 12.32 -36.56
CA ASP A 273 5.07 13.63 -36.00
C ASP A 273 5.18 13.59 -34.46
N GLU A 274 5.50 14.70 -33.79
CA GLU A 274 5.47 14.76 -32.31
C GLU A 274 4.10 14.35 -31.76
N THR A 275 3.04 14.61 -32.53
CA THR A 275 1.65 14.19 -32.26
C THR A 275 1.48 12.66 -32.31
N GLU A 276 2.25 11.95 -33.13
CA GLU A 276 2.25 10.48 -33.28
C GLU A 276 2.94 9.81 -32.09
N VAL A 277 4.09 10.36 -31.68
CA VAL A 277 4.77 9.95 -30.45
C VAL A 277 3.89 10.23 -29.24
N LEU A 278 3.22 11.38 -29.16
CA LEU A 278 2.27 11.70 -28.08
C LEU A 278 1.03 10.79 -28.07
N GLY A 279 0.54 10.36 -29.24
CA GLY A 279 -0.54 9.38 -29.38
C GLY A 279 -0.15 7.99 -28.87
N GLU A 280 1.09 7.55 -29.14
CA GLU A 280 1.68 6.32 -28.60
C GLU A 280 2.13 6.46 -27.12
N TYR A 281 2.54 7.65 -26.67
CA TYR A 281 2.89 7.94 -25.27
C TYR A 281 1.66 7.97 -24.36
N ASN A 282 0.51 8.38 -24.92
CA ASN A 282 -0.81 8.36 -24.27
C ASN A 282 -1.56 7.04 -24.48
N ASN A 283 -0.87 6.00 -24.98
CA ASN A 283 -1.33 4.64 -24.82
C ASN A 283 -1.66 4.47 -23.35
N SER A 284 -2.90 4.11 -23.09
CA SER A 284 -3.41 4.10 -21.74
C SER A 284 -4.30 2.90 -21.55
N LEU A 285 -4.44 2.50 -20.30
CA LEU A 285 -5.50 1.62 -19.83
C LEU A 285 -6.92 2.08 -20.25
N PHE A 286 -7.06 3.26 -20.86
CA PHE A 286 -8.27 3.81 -21.44
C PHE A 286 -8.48 3.48 -22.94
N ALA A 287 -7.51 2.93 -23.66
CA ALA A 287 -7.68 2.52 -25.05
C ALA A 287 -8.09 1.03 -25.14
N TRP A 288 -9.29 0.74 -25.62
CA TRP A 288 -9.83 -0.63 -25.63
C TRP A 288 -9.01 -1.60 -26.50
N GLN A 289 -8.31 -1.08 -27.52
CA GLN A 289 -7.48 -1.87 -28.44
C GLN A 289 -6.21 -2.43 -27.79
N LEU A 290 -5.77 -1.85 -26.66
CA LEU A 290 -4.47 -2.15 -26.06
C LEU A 290 -4.56 -2.98 -24.78
N ILE A 291 -5.73 -3.02 -24.16
CA ILE A 291 -6.02 -3.82 -22.98
C ILE A 291 -6.70 -5.14 -23.35
N LEU A 292 -6.58 -6.12 -22.45
CA LEU A 292 -7.14 -7.45 -22.62
C LEU A 292 -8.27 -7.68 -21.61
N LYS A 293 -9.18 -8.60 -21.94
CA LYS A 293 -10.07 -9.23 -20.96
C LYS A 293 -9.25 -10.07 -19.97
N PRO A 294 -9.77 -10.39 -18.78
CA PRO A 294 -9.04 -11.18 -17.78
C PRO A 294 -8.61 -12.58 -18.26
N ASP A 295 -9.26 -13.12 -19.31
CA ASP A 295 -8.89 -14.39 -19.95
C ASP A 295 -7.81 -14.24 -21.06
N GLY A 296 -7.33 -13.02 -21.28
CA GLY A 296 -6.32 -12.68 -22.29
C GLY A 296 -6.89 -12.40 -23.69
N SER A 297 -8.21 -12.50 -23.89
CA SER A 297 -8.84 -12.17 -25.17
C SER A 297 -8.98 -10.66 -25.38
N LEU A 298 -9.07 -10.24 -26.65
CA LEU A 298 -9.24 -8.83 -27.01
C LEU A 298 -10.68 -8.37 -26.80
N PHE A 299 -10.85 -7.08 -26.50
CA PHE A 299 -12.15 -6.40 -26.63
C PHE A 299 -12.52 -6.25 -28.11
N LYS A 300 -13.82 -6.30 -28.41
CA LYS A 300 -14.33 -6.18 -29.77
C LYS A 300 -14.38 -4.73 -30.25
N ASP A 301 -14.78 -3.83 -29.36
CA ASP A 301 -15.02 -2.41 -29.60
C ASP A 301 -15.10 -1.69 -28.25
N ILE A 302 -15.30 -0.36 -28.29
CA ILE A 302 -15.42 0.48 -27.09
C ILE A 302 -16.61 0.09 -26.21
N ASP A 303 -17.72 -0.37 -26.78
CA ASP A 303 -18.92 -0.76 -26.04
C ASP A 303 -18.66 -2.04 -25.21
N ASP A 304 -17.92 -3.00 -25.78
CA ASP A 304 -17.47 -4.21 -25.09
C ASP A 304 -16.47 -3.92 -23.95
N TYR A 305 -15.83 -2.75 -23.93
CA TYR A 305 -14.95 -2.34 -22.83
C TYR A 305 -15.65 -1.43 -21.82
N TYR A 306 -16.29 -0.34 -22.26
CA TYR A 306 -16.87 0.66 -21.37
C TYR A 306 -18.20 0.20 -20.76
N GLY A 307 -19.00 -0.57 -21.51
CA GLY A 307 -20.23 -1.18 -21.02
C GLY A 307 -21.52 -0.63 -21.62
N PRO A 308 -22.64 -0.73 -20.88
CA PRO A 308 -22.71 -0.61 -19.42
C PRO A 308 -22.46 -1.92 -18.65
N TYR A 309 -21.71 -1.81 -17.54
CA TYR A 309 -21.61 -2.87 -16.53
C TYR A 309 -21.94 -2.35 -15.14
N SER A 310 -22.98 -2.90 -14.53
CA SER A 310 -23.37 -2.57 -13.15
C SER A 310 -22.69 -3.53 -12.19
N PHE A 311 -21.98 -2.98 -11.19
CA PHE A 311 -21.38 -3.74 -10.09
C PHE A 311 -21.74 -3.07 -8.77
N GLY A 312 -22.54 -3.75 -7.94
CA GLY A 312 -23.09 -3.13 -6.73
C GLY A 312 -23.93 -1.88 -7.06
N PRO A 313 -23.77 -0.75 -6.36
CA PRO A 313 -24.54 0.47 -6.62
C PRO A 313 -24.00 1.32 -7.78
N GLY A 314 -22.85 0.96 -8.36
CA GLY A 314 -22.15 1.78 -9.34
C GLY A 314 -22.12 1.17 -10.74
N HIS A 315 -21.81 2.02 -11.71
CA HIS A 315 -21.45 1.61 -13.07
C HIS A 315 -19.92 1.61 -13.21
N PHE A 316 -19.42 0.61 -13.92
CA PHE A 316 -17.99 0.42 -14.15
C PHE A 316 -17.77 -0.04 -15.59
N THR A 317 -16.51 0.00 -16.02
CA THR A 317 -16.07 -0.69 -17.23
C THR A 317 -16.16 -2.20 -17.06
N ALA A 318 -16.00 -2.94 -18.16
CA ALA A 318 -15.67 -4.36 -18.11
C ALA A 318 -14.43 -4.57 -17.23
N LYS A 319 -14.31 -5.78 -16.67
CA LYS A 319 -13.03 -6.20 -16.09
C LYS A 319 -12.00 -6.30 -17.20
N PHE A 320 -10.78 -5.83 -16.95
CA PHE A 320 -9.68 -5.84 -17.89
C PHE A 320 -8.34 -6.13 -17.19
N GLN A 321 -7.32 -6.32 -18.02
CA GLN A 321 -5.91 -6.36 -17.65
C GLN A 321 -5.05 -5.74 -18.73
N GLN A 322 -3.81 -5.40 -18.39
CA GLN A 322 -2.82 -4.99 -19.37
C GLN A 322 -2.22 -6.21 -20.11
N ASN A 323 -1.52 -5.96 -21.22
CA ASN A 323 -0.90 -7.02 -22.01
C ASN A 323 0.51 -7.38 -21.52
N TYR A 324 0.59 -8.26 -20.53
CA TYR A 324 1.86 -8.70 -19.94
C TYR A 324 2.73 -9.61 -20.82
N THR A 325 2.32 -9.87 -22.07
CA THR A 325 3.06 -10.75 -23.00
C THR A 325 3.82 -10.00 -24.09
N ASN A 326 3.69 -8.67 -24.14
CA ASN A 326 4.27 -7.85 -25.19
C ASN A 326 4.81 -6.52 -24.65
N ASN A 327 6.14 -6.41 -24.55
CA ASN A 327 6.80 -5.19 -24.10
C ASN A 327 6.67 -4.02 -25.10
N ASP A 328 6.54 -4.29 -26.40
CA ASP A 328 6.31 -3.25 -27.42
C ASP A 328 4.94 -2.57 -27.27
N ARG A 329 4.04 -3.18 -26.48
CA ARG A 329 2.69 -2.67 -26.21
C ARG A 329 2.45 -2.41 -24.72
N ASN A 330 3.49 -2.42 -23.89
CA ASN A 330 3.35 -2.16 -22.46
C ASN A 330 3.30 -0.65 -22.20
N ILE A 331 2.24 -0.27 -21.48
CA ILE A 331 1.56 1.02 -21.67
C ILE A 331 2.02 2.12 -20.70
N LEU A 332 2.66 1.78 -19.58
CA LEU A 332 2.67 2.69 -18.43
C LEU A 332 4.03 3.12 -17.92
N ASP A 333 5.11 2.72 -18.58
CA ASP A 333 6.40 3.31 -18.29
C ASP A 333 7.36 3.20 -19.48
N PRO A 334 7.59 4.27 -20.25
CA PRO A 334 8.71 4.34 -21.20
C PRO A 334 10.08 4.33 -20.49
N SER A 335 10.12 4.01 -19.18
CA SER A 335 11.28 3.37 -18.56
C SER A 335 11.88 2.34 -19.52
N LYS A 336 13.20 2.22 -19.46
CA LYS A 336 13.97 1.20 -20.18
C LYS A 336 13.70 -0.22 -19.62
N PHE A 337 12.59 -0.44 -18.94
CA PHE A 337 12.27 -1.65 -18.21
C PHE A 337 11.48 -2.63 -19.08
N ASP A 338 12.18 -3.60 -19.64
CA ASP A 338 11.57 -4.75 -20.29
C ASP A 338 11.18 -5.79 -19.24
N MET A 339 9.87 -6.02 -19.04
CA MET A 339 9.40 -7.08 -18.17
C MET A 339 9.82 -8.45 -18.71
N THR A 340 10.19 -9.36 -17.81
CA THR A 340 10.49 -10.75 -18.15
C THR A 340 9.24 -11.43 -18.71
N ILE A 341 9.34 -12.00 -19.91
CA ILE A 341 8.23 -12.73 -20.55
C ILE A 341 8.25 -14.20 -20.10
N ALA A 342 7.08 -14.71 -19.71
CA ALA A 342 6.92 -16.10 -19.31
C ALA A 342 7.27 -17.06 -20.45
N ASN A 343 7.97 -18.14 -20.11
CA ASN A 343 8.31 -19.25 -20.98
C ASN A 343 7.74 -20.55 -20.38
N PRO A 344 6.69 -21.15 -20.97
CA PRO A 344 6.07 -22.39 -20.48
C PRO A 344 7.01 -23.59 -20.32
N GLU A 345 8.19 -23.58 -20.95
CA GLU A 345 9.20 -24.63 -20.84
C GLU A 345 10.25 -24.37 -19.73
N ALA A 346 10.22 -23.18 -19.13
CA ALA A 346 11.17 -22.80 -18.09
C ALA A 346 10.90 -23.56 -16.78
N ARG A 347 11.98 -23.87 -16.06
CA ARG A 347 11.90 -24.50 -14.74
C ARG A 347 11.78 -23.44 -13.67
N ARG A 348 10.87 -23.68 -12.71
CA ARG A 348 10.75 -22.86 -11.51
C ARG A 348 12.02 -22.99 -10.65
N PRO A 349 12.56 -21.89 -10.10
CA PRO A 349 13.70 -21.94 -9.20
C PRO A 349 13.40 -22.69 -7.89
N PHE A 350 12.18 -22.56 -7.36
CA PHE A 350 11.70 -23.32 -6.19
C PHE A 350 10.31 -23.88 -6.45
N ALA A 351 9.96 -24.96 -5.76
CA ALA A 351 8.59 -25.49 -5.77
C ALA A 351 7.67 -24.58 -4.92
N PRO A 352 6.40 -24.35 -5.32
CA PRO A 352 5.45 -23.54 -4.54
C PRO A 352 5.35 -23.94 -3.07
N GLU A 353 5.35 -25.25 -2.79
CA GLU A 353 5.26 -25.82 -1.45
C GLU A 353 6.51 -25.60 -0.59
N ASN A 354 7.61 -25.16 -1.20
CA ASN A 354 8.87 -24.79 -0.55
C ASN A 354 9.05 -23.26 -0.44
N MET A 355 7.99 -22.48 -0.67
CA MET A 355 7.99 -21.04 -0.48
C MET A 355 7.06 -20.64 0.67
N VAL A 356 7.40 -19.57 1.38
CA VAL A 356 6.52 -18.91 2.37
C VAL A 356 6.69 -17.39 2.32
N ILE A 357 5.59 -16.66 2.50
CA ILE A 357 5.61 -15.20 2.63
C ILE A 357 5.80 -14.85 4.11
N LEU A 358 6.73 -13.96 4.41
CA LEU A 358 6.86 -13.30 5.70
C LEU A 358 6.47 -11.82 5.55
N THR A 359 5.60 -11.31 6.41
CA THR A 359 5.14 -9.92 6.35
C THR A 359 4.78 -9.39 7.74
N ASP A 360 4.79 -8.08 7.92
CA ASP A 360 4.29 -7.37 9.10
C ASP A 360 2.92 -6.72 8.82
N GLY A 361 2.24 -7.19 7.77
CA GLY A 361 0.93 -6.70 7.33
C GLY A 361 0.97 -5.38 6.57
N THR A 362 2.10 -4.65 6.56
CA THR A 362 2.22 -3.37 5.86
C THR A 362 2.36 -3.50 4.33
N CYS A 363 2.30 -4.73 3.81
CA CYS A 363 2.19 -4.98 2.38
C CYS A 363 1.01 -4.19 1.78
N ALA A 364 1.28 -3.38 0.76
CA ALA A 364 0.28 -2.52 0.12
C ALA A 364 0.57 -2.33 -1.39
N SER A 365 -0.41 -1.82 -2.14
CA SER A 365 -0.29 -1.47 -3.57
C SER A 365 0.29 -2.63 -4.39
N ALA A 366 1.37 -2.43 -5.16
CA ALA A 366 1.99 -3.49 -5.97
C ALA A 366 2.38 -4.76 -5.17
N CYS A 367 2.73 -4.64 -3.88
CA CYS A 367 2.98 -5.79 -3.02
C CYS A 367 1.72 -6.66 -2.88
N SER A 368 0.54 -6.05 -2.77
CA SER A 368 -0.73 -6.78 -2.72
C SER A 368 -0.98 -7.60 -3.98
N ILE A 369 -0.55 -7.13 -5.16
CA ILE A 369 -0.71 -7.83 -6.44
C ILE A 369 0.18 -9.07 -6.49
N LEU A 370 1.43 -8.96 -6.02
CA LEU A 370 2.33 -10.10 -5.90
C LEU A 370 1.73 -11.13 -4.92
N VAL A 371 1.35 -10.70 -3.71
CA VAL A 371 0.80 -11.60 -2.68
C VAL A 371 -0.47 -12.28 -3.16
N GLU A 372 -1.40 -11.56 -3.81
CA GLU A 372 -2.62 -12.13 -4.37
C GLU A 372 -2.29 -13.25 -5.38
N ASN A 373 -1.32 -13.03 -6.27
CA ASN A 373 -0.89 -14.06 -7.22
C ASN A 373 -0.22 -15.26 -6.52
N LEU A 374 0.71 -15.03 -5.60
CA LEU A 374 1.43 -16.08 -4.86
C LEU A 374 0.46 -16.97 -4.07
N LYS A 375 -0.51 -16.37 -3.37
CA LYS A 375 -1.48 -17.10 -2.57
C LYS A 375 -2.56 -17.76 -3.43
N ASN A 376 -3.21 -17.01 -4.33
CA ASN A 376 -4.36 -17.53 -5.08
C ASN A 376 -3.96 -18.55 -6.17
N LYS A 377 -2.89 -18.31 -6.94
CA LYS A 377 -2.47 -19.22 -8.01
C LYS A 377 -1.60 -20.36 -7.52
N PHE A 378 -0.64 -20.06 -6.64
CA PHE A 378 0.39 -21.01 -6.26
C PHE A 378 0.15 -21.63 -4.88
N GLY A 379 -0.79 -21.11 -4.09
CA GLY A 379 -1.13 -21.65 -2.77
C GLY A 379 -0.03 -21.44 -1.74
N ILE A 380 0.84 -20.43 -1.95
CA ILE A 380 1.89 -20.09 -1.01
C ILE A 380 1.25 -19.57 0.28
N MET A 381 1.69 -20.10 1.42
CA MET A 381 1.22 -19.64 2.73
C MET A 381 2.05 -18.45 3.22
N SER A 382 1.52 -17.78 4.23
CA SER A 382 2.01 -16.54 4.78
C SER A 382 2.06 -16.57 6.30
N ILE A 383 3.14 -16.00 6.85
CA ILE A 383 3.34 -15.80 8.27
C ILE A 383 3.38 -14.29 8.52
N THR A 384 2.49 -13.79 9.37
CA THR A 384 2.53 -12.41 9.86
C THR A 384 3.30 -12.31 11.17
N ILE A 385 3.98 -11.18 11.40
CA ILE A 385 4.66 -10.90 12.67
C ILE A 385 4.14 -9.61 13.32
N GLY A 386 3.94 -9.64 14.63
CA GLY A 386 3.54 -8.46 15.41
C GLY A 386 2.02 -8.29 15.53
N GLY A 387 1.55 -7.06 15.35
CA GLY A 387 0.16 -6.60 15.53
C GLY A 387 -0.18 -6.24 16.97
N ARG A 388 -1.44 -5.86 17.22
CA ARG A 388 -1.93 -5.47 18.56
C ARG A 388 -1.87 -6.65 19.52
N ALA A 389 -1.72 -6.40 20.81
CA ALA A 389 -1.62 -7.45 21.85
C ALA A 389 -2.95 -8.21 22.05
N GLN A 390 -3.26 -9.14 21.14
CA GLN A 390 -4.45 -9.99 21.14
C GLN A 390 -4.20 -11.35 20.47
N TYR A 391 -5.03 -12.33 20.80
CA TYR A 391 -4.91 -13.72 20.34
C TYR A 391 -5.81 -14.00 19.12
N THR A 392 -5.65 -13.20 18.06
CA THR A 392 -6.43 -13.35 16.82
C THR A 392 -5.54 -13.32 15.58
N PRO A 393 -6.03 -13.83 14.43
CA PRO A 393 -5.35 -13.66 13.16
C PRO A 393 -5.12 -12.18 12.81
N MET A 394 -4.19 -11.99 11.89
CA MET A 394 -3.83 -10.71 11.28
C MET A 394 -3.81 -10.89 9.76
N GLN A 395 -4.06 -9.84 8.98
CA GLN A 395 -4.03 -9.95 7.53
C GLN A 395 -2.60 -10.07 6.98
N THR A 396 -2.42 -10.87 5.93
CA THR A 396 -1.17 -10.88 5.15
C THR A 396 -0.90 -9.51 4.51
N VAL A 397 -1.98 -8.87 4.05
CA VAL A 397 -1.95 -7.57 3.35
C VAL A 397 -2.96 -6.67 4.05
N GLY A 398 -2.45 -5.75 4.86
CA GLY A 398 -3.22 -4.79 5.63
C GLY A 398 -3.27 -3.39 5.04
N GLY A 399 -2.50 -3.13 3.97
CA GLY A 399 -2.59 -1.90 3.21
C GLY A 399 -3.55 -1.99 2.02
N VAL A 400 -3.52 -0.93 1.19
CA VAL A 400 -4.39 -0.77 0.04
C VAL A 400 -4.17 -1.91 -0.96
N LYS A 401 -5.25 -2.59 -1.36
CA LYS A 401 -5.25 -3.68 -2.35
C LYS A 401 -5.76 -3.22 -3.72
N GLY A 402 -5.49 -1.95 -4.06
CA GLY A 402 -5.84 -1.34 -5.35
C GLY A 402 -4.82 -1.67 -6.43
N SER A 403 -5.25 -1.71 -7.69
CA SER A 403 -4.37 -2.06 -8.82
C SER A 403 -3.77 -0.87 -9.55
N ARG A 404 -4.27 0.36 -9.34
CA ARG A 404 -3.67 1.58 -9.92
C ARG A 404 -4.00 2.82 -9.11
N LEU A 405 -3.00 3.67 -8.96
CA LEU A 405 -3.11 4.99 -8.35
C LEU A 405 -3.20 6.07 -9.43
N PHE A 406 -4.13 7.01 -9.26
CA PHE A 406 -4.24 8.24 -10.06
C PHE A 406 -3.75 9.44 -9.22
N PRO A 407 -2.60 10.05 -9.58
CA PRO A 407 -2.08 11.22 -8.87
C PRO A 407 -2.81 12.51 -9.28
N ALA A 408 -2.57 13.60 -8.56
CA ALA A 408 -3.13 14.93 -8.86
C ALA A 408 -2.98 15.34 -10.33
N ALA A 409 -1.78 15.12 -10.90
CA ALA A 409 -1.45 15.45 -12.29
C ALA A 409 -2.37 14.76 -13.30
N PHE A 410 -2.81 13.53 -13.03
CA PHE A 410 -3.77 12.83 -13.90
C PHE A 410 -5.08 13.61 -14.02
N PHE A 411 -5.58 14.19 -12.92
CA PHE A 411 -6.82 14.98 -12.95
C PHE A 411 -6.65 16.33 -13.64
N ASP A 412 -5.45 16.94 -13.53
CA ASP A 412 -5.11 18.17 -14.25
C ASP A 412 -5.04 17.94 -15.77
N GLU A 413 -4.63 16.74 -16.21
CA GLU A 413 -4.57 16.34 -17.63
C GLU A 413 -5.94 15.95 -18.20
N VAL A 414 -6.75 15.19 -17.46
CA VAL A 414 -8.05 14.70 -17.94
C VAL A 414 -9.10 15.80 -18.02
N THR A 415 -9.02 16.82 -17.17
CA THR A 415 -10.03 17.90 -17.13
C THR A 415 -10.11 18.69 -18.46
N PRO A 416 -8.99 19.21 -19.01
CA PRO A 416 -9.02 19.85 -20.34
C PRO A 416 -9.47 18.92 -21.46
N LEU A 417 -9.09 17.64 -21.42
CA LEU A 417 -9.51 16.65 -22.42
C LEU A 417 -11.03 16.48 -22.43
N TYR A 418 -11.64 16.31 -21.25
CA TYR A 418 -13.09 16.22 -21.12
C TYR A 418 -13.78 17.47 -21.66
N ASN A 419 -13.30 18.66 -21.28
CA ASN A 419 -13.88 19.93 -21.74
C ASN A 419 -13.80 20.10 -23.26
N ASN A 420 -12.69 19.71 -23.89
CA ASN A 420 -12.54 19.78 -25.35
C ASN A 420 -13.54 18.84 -26.05
N MET A 421 -13.72 17.63 -25.53
CA MET A 421 -14.68 16.67 -26.10
C MET A 421 -16.13 17.15 -25.95
N VAL A 422 -16.48 17.76 -24.81
CA VAL A 422 -17.81 18.37 -24.61
C VAL A 422 -18.04 19.56 -25.56
N GLN A 423 -16.99 20.32 -25.89
CA GLN A 423 -17.08 21.39 -26.89
C GLN A 423 -17.33 20.86 -28.30
N GLU A 424 -16.77 19.68 -28.64
CA GLU A 424 -16.97 19.02 -29.94
C GLU A 424 -18.33 18.31 -30.02
N ASP A 425 -18.77 17.67 -28.93
CA ASP A 425 -20.04 16.98 -28.80
C ASP A 425 -20.69 17.28 -27.45
N GLU A 426 -21.62 18.24 -27.46
CA GLU A 426 -22.37 18.68 -26.26
C GLU A 426 -23.18 17.54 -25.63
N SER A 427 -23.46 16.44 -26.35
CA SER A 427 -24.17 15.29 -25.77
C SER A 427 -23.36 14.52 -24.72
N LEU A 428 -22.05 14.76 -24.66
CA LEU A 428 -21.14 14.20 -23.64
C LEU A 428 -21.11 15.02 -22.33
N ALA A 429 -21.80 16.17 -22.29
CA ALA A 429 -21.87 17.02 -21.11
C ALA A 429 -22.57 16.31 -19.94
N ASP A 430 -21.94 16.31 -18.77
CA ASP A 430 -22.48 15.78 -17.53
C ASP A 430 -22.47 16.89 -16.48
N PRO A 431 -23.65 17.31 -15.98
CA PRO A 431 -23.78 18.40 -15.03
C PRO A 431 -22.95 18.22 -13.75
N ILE A 432 -22.56 16.99 -13.40
CA ILE A 432 -21.69 16.74 -12.23
C ILE A 432 -20.33 17.45 -12.36
N PHE A 433 -19.88 17.71 -13.60
CA PHE A 433 -18.60 18.38 -13.87
C PHE A 433 -18.74 19.89 -14.11
N ASP A 434 -19.95 20.48 -14.13
CA ASP A 434 -20.17 21.92 -14.33
C ASP A 434 -19.46 22.79 -13.27
N SER A 435 -19.28 22.22 -12.07
CA SER A 435 -18.60 22.86 -10.93
C SER A 435 -17.19 22.31 -10.66
N TRP A 436 -16.69 21.43 -11.53
CA TRP A 436 -15.38 20.82 -11.34
C TRP A 436 -14.26 21.86 -11.47
N THR A 437 -13.30 21.81 -10.56
CA THR A 437 -12.13 22.70 -10.57
C THR A 437 -10.87 21.92 -10.25
N THR A 438 -9.72 22.36 -10.78
CA THR A 438 -8.40 21.86 -10.38
C THR A 438 -7.91 22.45 -9.05
N LEU A 439 -8.81 23.09 -8.28
CA LEU A 439 -8.44 23.72 -7.02
C LEU A 439 -7.95 22.70 -5.99
N ALA A 440 -8.55 21.51 -5.97
CA ALA A 440 -8.13 20.42 -5.08
C ALA A 440 -6.71 19.93 -5.42
N SER A 441 -6.41 19.61 -6.69
CA SER A 441 -5.07 19.22 -7.13
C SER A 441 -4.03 20.32 -6.87
N ARG A 442 -4.39 21.60 -7.07
CA ARG A 442 -3.52 22.75 -6.79
C ARG A 442 -3.26 22.99 -5.31
N ARG A 443 -4.20 22.64 -4.42
CA ARG A 443 -4.05 22.81 -2.95
C ARG A 443 -3.28 21.67 -2.29
N PHE A 444 -3.38 20.47 -2.82
CA PHE A 444 -2.75 19.29 -2.23
C PHE A 444 -1.54 18.85 -3.07
N LYS A 445 -0.33 19.05 -2.52
CA LYS A 445 0.94 18.64 -3.17
C LYS A 445 1.02 17.13 -3.47
N ASP A 446 0.19 16.30 -2.83
CA ASP A 446 0.22 14.84 -2.97
C ASP A 446 -1.19 14.21 -2.96
N LEU A 447 -2.12 14.78 -3.73
CA LEU A 447 -3.43 14.14 -3.93
C LEU A 447 -3.27 12.86 -4.74
N ARG A 448 -3.80 11.76 -4.23
CA ARG A 448 -3.80 10.45 -4.89
C ARG A 448 -5.11 9.74 -4.65
N VAL A 449 -5.64 9.08 -5.67
CA VAL A 449 -6.86 8.28 -5.58
C VAL A 449 -6.58 6.88 -6.10
N ASN A 450 -7.14 5.87 -5.44
CA ASN A 450 -7.16 4.52 -6.00
C ASN A 450 -8.11 4.51 -7.21
N GLY A 451 -7.53 4.48 -8.41
CA GLY A 451 -8.25 4.65 -9.67
C GLY A 451 -8.91 3.37 -10.18
N MET A 452 -8.44 2.21 -9.73
CA MET A 452 -8.93 0.90 -10.16
C MET A 452 -9.25 -0.01 -9.00
N ASN A 453 -10.41 -0.65 -9.08
CA ASN A 453 -10.64 -1.84 -8.26
C ASN A 453 -9.77 -2.98 -8.77
N ALA A 454 -9.28 -3.82 -7.86
CA ALA A 454 -8.66 -5.10 -8.18
C ALA A 454 -9.60 -6.25 -7.77
N PHE A 455 -9.61 -7.33 -8.54
CA PHE A 455 -10.44 -8.51 -8.30
C PHE A 455 -9.58 -9.77 -8.28
N ARG A 456 -9.98 -10.71 -7.42
CA ARG A 456 -9.47 -12.07 -7.45
C ARG A 456 -9.92 -12.76 -8.73
N ILE A 457 -8.99 -13.32 -9.48
CA ILE A 457 -9.32 -14.11 -10.67
C ILE A 457 -9.93 -15.45 -10.24
N GLY A 458 -11.04 -15.80 -10.88
CA GLY A 458 -11.84 -16.99 -10.56
C GLY A 458 -12.91 -16.76 -9.50
N ASP A 459 -12.91 -15.64 -8.79
CA ASP A 459 -13.93 -15.34 -7.78
C ASP A 459 -15.28 -14.96 -8.42
N PRO A 460 -16.38 -15.69 -8.09
CA PRO A 460 -17.70 -15.41 -8.63
C PRO A 460 -18.40 -14.24 -7.93
N THR A 461 -17.94 -13.79 -6.75
CA THR A 461 -18.66 -12.76 -5.98
C THR A 461 -18.54 -11.37 -6.60
N ASN A 462 -17.51 -11.14 -7.42
CA ASN A 462 -17.17 -9.83 -7.98
C ASN A 462 -16.93 -8.75 -6.90
N THR A 463 -16.44 -9.16 -5.74
CA THR A 463 -16.07 -8.23 -4.67
C THR A 463 -14.64 -7.72 -4.92
N PRO A 464 -14.40 -6.39 -4.96
CA PRO A 464 -13.03 -5.90 -5.05
C PRO A 464 -12.22 -6.33 -3.83
N ILE A 465 -11.00 -6.81 -4.04
CA ILE A 465 -10.17 -7.38 -2.97
C ILE A 465 -9.80 -6.36 -1.89
N HIS A 466 -9.90 -5.06 -2.18
CA HIS A 466 -9.75 -4.00 -1.19
C HIS A 466 -10.73 -4.12 -0.02
N PHE A 467 -11.93 -4.68 -0.25
CA PHE A 467 -12.98 -4.83 0.75
C PHE A 467 -12.99 -6.22 1.40
N ILE A 468 -11.98 -7.05 1.12
CA ILE A 468 -11.90 -8.43 1.59
C ILE A 468 -10.87 -8.54 2.72
N TYR A 469 -11.28 -9.20 3.81
CA TYR A 469 -10.40 -9.58 4.89
C TYR A 469 -9.80 -10.95 4.57
N GLU A 470 -8.47 -11.04 4.63
CA GLU A 470 -7.78 -12.31 4.42
C GLU A 470 -6.73 -12.52 5.50
N ALA A 471 -7.02 -13.41 6.44
CA ALA A 471 -6.06 -13.82 7.47
C ALA A 471 -4.80 -14.46 6.87
N SER A 472 -3.67 -14.20 7.51
CA SER A 472 -2.47 -15.01 7.32
C SER A 472 -2.63 -16.41 7.88
N ASP A 473 -1.79 -17.34 7.44
CA ASP A 473 -1.86 -18.76 7.81
C ASP A 473 -1.32 -19.03 9.22
N CYS A 474 -0.43 -18.16 9.69
CA CYS A 474 0.05 -18.11 11.07
C CYS A 474 0.47 -16.66 11.40
N ARG A 475 0.21 -16.23 12.63
CA ARG A 475 0.74 -14.99 13.20
C ARG A 475 1.75 -15.35 14.28
N ILE A 476 2.84 -14.62 14.40
CA ILE A 476 3.84 -14.79 15.47
C ILE A 476 4.14 -13.48 16.19
N TRP A 477 4.63 -13.57 17.42
CA TRP A 477 5.10 -12.42 18.18
C TRP A 477 6.58 -12.16 17.92
N TRP A 478 6.96 -10.88 18.01
CA TRP A 478 8.36 -10.50 18.15
C TRP A 478 8.94 -11.07 19.45
N THR A 479 10.14 -11.63 19.37
CA THR A 479 10.98 -11.86 20.54
C THR A 479 12.12 -10.84 20.57
N PRO A 480 12.70 -10.55 21.74
CA PRO A 480 13.87 -9.68 21.82
C PRO A 480 15.01 -10.12 20.89
N GLU A 481 15.22 -11.43 20.72
CA GLU A 481 16.28 -12.00 19.88
C GLU A 481 16.07 -11.63 18.41
N MET A 482 14.83 -11.71 17.94
CA MET A 482 14.46 -11.35 16.57
C MET A 482 14.64 -9.87 16.25
N LEU A 483 14.51 -8.99 17.25
CA LEU A 483 14.71 -7.55 17.08
C LEU A 483 16.18 -7.17 16.93
N VAL A 484 17.08 -7.99 17.48
CA VAL A 484 18.52 -7.76 17.44
C VAL A 484 19.17 -8.51 16.29
N ASP A 485 18.70 -9.71 15.98
CA ASP A 485 19.24 -10.57 14.94
C ASP A 485 18.11 -11.14 14.08
N GLN A 486 18.08 -10.67 12.83
CA GLN A 486 17.07 -11.05 11.86
C GLN A 486 17.16 -12.52 11.42
N THR A 487 18.32 -13.17 11.56
CA THR A 487 18.46 -14.60 11.23
C THR A 487 17.64 -15.47 12.18
N VAL A 488 17.44 -15.03 13.43
CA VAL A 488 16.58 -15.71 14.40
C VAL A 488 15.13 -15.71 13.92
N LEU A 489 14.67 -14.59 13.36
CA LEU A 489 13.32 -14.51 12.77
C LEU A 489 13.21 -15.42 11.55
N TRP A 490 14.14 -15.35 10.61
CA TRP A 490 14.09 -16.17 9.40
C TRP A 490 14.13 -17.66 9.70
N ASN A 491 14.97 -18.10 10.63
CA ASN A 491 15.02 -19.50 11.06
C ASN A 491 13.73 -19.93 11.75
N ARG A 492 13.11 -19.06 12.57
CA ARG A 492 11.80 -19.34 13.16
C ARG A 492 10.72 -19.51 12.10
N VAL A 493 10.72 -18.65 11.09
CA VAL A 493 9.78 -18.71 9.97
C VAL A 493 9.99 -19.98 9.16
N ALA A 494 11.24 -20.38 8.92
CA ALA A 494 11.58 -21.62 8.25
C ALA A 494 11.06 -22.85 9.01
N GLU A 495 11.27 -22.91 10.33
CA GLU A 495 10.76 -23.97 11.21
C GLU A 495 9.24 -24.10 11.08
N ILE A 496 8.50 -23.00 11.22
CA ILE A 496 7.03 -23.00 11.12
C ILE A 496 6.55 -23.43 9.73
N ALA A 497 7.21 -22.94 8.68
CA ALA A 497 6.75 -23.11 7.31
C ALA A 497 7.07 -24.50 6.73
N PHE A 498 8.24 -25.05 7.07
CA PHE A 498 8.82 -26.20 6.37
C PHE A 498 8.92 -27.47 7.22
N ASP A 499 8.80 -27.41 8.55
CA ASP A 499 8.76 -28.60 9.42
C ASP A 499 7.32 -29.12 9.60
N ARG A 500 6.56 -29.17 8.50
CA ARG A 500 5.18 -29.68 8.48
C ARG A 500 4.92 -30.53 7.22
N PRO A 501 3.92 -31.43 7.24
CA PRO A 501 3.52 -32.14 6.04
C PRO A 501 3.00 -31.17 4.96
N HIS A 502 3.39 -31.38 3.70
CA HIS A 502 2.86 -30.59 2.58
C HIS A 502 1.32 -30.68 2.52
N GLY A 503 0.67 -29.57 2.22
CA GLY A 503 -0.79 -29.46 2.15
C GLY A 503 -1.52 -29.41 3.51
N SER A 504 -0.79 -29.45 4.63
CA SER A 504 -1.39 -29.23 5.95
C SER A 504 -1.52 -27.75 6.28
N ILE A 505 -2.49 -27.40 7.14
CA ILE A 505 -2.55 -26.07 7.76
C ILE A 505 -1.28 -25.83 8.60
N MET A 506 -0.82 -24.59 8.70
CA MET A 506 0.28 -24.27 9.61
C MET A 506 -0.13 -24.54 11.05
N SER A 507 0.73 -25.24 11.79
CA SER A 507 0.54 -25.54 13.21
C SER A 507 1.91 -25.57 13.87
N SER A 508 2.16 -24.60 14.73
CA SER A 508 3.40 -24.50 15.52
C SER A 508 3.07 -23.89 16.87
N GLU A 509 3.84 -24.24 17.92
CA GLU A 509 3.73 -23.60 19.24
C GLU A 509 4.06 -22.11 19.20
N TRP A 510 4.76 -21.67 18.16
CA TRP A 510 5.12 -20.27 17.94
C TRP A 510 3.99 -19.44 17.32
N CYS A 511 3.00 -20.09 16.70
CA CYS A 511 1.84 -19.40 16.19
C CYS A 511 0.95 -18.92 17.34
N VAL A 512 0.49 -17.67 17.25
CA VAL A 512 -0.46 -17.09 18.21
C VAL A 512 -1.70 -17.98 18.28
N SER A 513 -2.16 -18.26 19.51
CA SER A 513 -3.36 -19.07 19.70
C SER A 513 -4.53 -18.46 18.93
N GLY A 514 -5.23 -19.27 18.13
CA GLY A 514 -6.35 -18.82 17.31
C GLY A 514 -5.97 -18.15 15.97
N SER A 515 -4.68 -18.03 15.64
CA SER A 515 -4.24 -17.37 14.40
C SER A 515 -4.02 -18.30 13.20
N THR A 516 -4.38 -19.59 13.30
CA THR A 516 -4.11 -20.61 12.27
C THR A 516 -5.40 -21.28 11.82
N GLY A 517 -5.53 -21.60 10.53
CA GLY A 517 -6.70 -22.29 10.01
C GLY A 517 -7.97 -21.42 10.00
N ASP A 518 -7.81 -20.10 10.01
CA ASP A 518 -8.94 -19.18 9.91
C ASP A 518 -9.66 -19.36 8.55
N PRO A 519 -11.02 -19.44 8.52
CA PRO A 519 -11.76 -19.66 7.29
C PRO A 519 -11.54 -18.61 6.19
N THR A 520 -11.10 -17.40 6.56
CA THR A 520 -10.78 -16.32 5.60
C THR A 520 -9.40 -16.51 4.95
N SER A 521 -8.56 -17.43 5.45
CA SER A 521 -7.26 -17.75 4.85
C SER A 521 -7.40 -18.76 3.70
N ILE A 522 -7.08 -18.31 2.48
CA ILE A 522 -7.24 -19.12 1.26
C ILE A 522 -6.18 -20.23 1.09
N SER A 523 -4.98 -20.04 1.67
CA SER A 523 -3.84 -20.96 1.57
C SER A 523 -3.76 -21.92 2.77
N GLY A 524 -4.35 -21.54 3.91
CA GLY A 524 -4.28 -22.22 5.20
C GLY A 524 -5.61 -22.81 5.67
N GLY A 525 -6.62 -22.78 4.80
CA GLY A 525 -7.90 -23.53 4.90
C GLY A 525 -8.44 -24.03 3.55
N LEU A 526 -7.64 -23.87 2.48
CA LEU A 526 -7.73 -24.36 1.09
C LEU A 526 -9.10 -24.34 0.39
N LYS A 527 -9.43 -23.16 -0.15
CA LYS A 527 -10.31 -22.99 -1.32
C LYS A 527 -9.75 -21.95 -2.28
N ARG A 528 -8.98 -22.39 -3.27
CA ARG A 528 -8.43 -21.51 -4.31
C ARG A 528 -9.56 -20.87 -5.12
N GLY A 529 -9.41 -19.60 -5.48
CA GLY A 529 -10.40 -18.86 -6.27
C GLY A 529 -11.66 -18.43 -5.51
N GLU A 530 -11.79 -18.75 -4.22
CA GLU A 530 -12.85 -18.22 -3.36
C GLU A 530 -12.29 -17.11 -2.46
N ILE A 531 -13.15 -16.22 -1.98
CA ILE A 531 -12.78 -15.17 -1.02
C ILE A 531 -12.94 -15.61 0.44
N GLY A 532 -13.48 -16.81 0.68
CA GLY A 532 -13.83 -17.26 2.02
C GLY A 532 -15.00 -16.47 2.63
N PRO A 533 -15.52 -16.88 3.80
CA PRO A 533 -16.54 -16.11 4.50
C PRO A 533 -15.99 -14.73 4.88
N GLN A 534 -16.77 -13.68 4.70
CA GLN A 534 -16.33 -12.31 5.02
C GLN A 534 -16.76 -11.87 6.43
N THR A 535 -16.77 -12.81 7.37
CA THR A 535 -17.07 -12.57 8.79
C THR A 535 -15.80 -12.69 9.63
N PRO A 536 -14.92 -11.67 9.65
CA PRO A 536 -13.70 -11.74 10.44
C PRO A 536 -13.99 -11.76 11.95
N PRO A 537 -13.04 -12.23 12.78
CA PRO A 537 -13.16 -12.14 14.25
C PRO A 537 -13.41 -10.70 14.70
N LYS A 538 -14.25 -10.49 15.72
CA LYS A 538 -14.62 -9.12 16.16
C LYS A 538 -13.43 -8.31 16.65
N GLU A 539 -12.40 -8.99 17.13
CA GLU A 539 -11.19 -8.43 17.66
C GLU A 539 -10.28 -7.83 16.56
N VAL A 540 -10.51 -8.17 15.28
CA VAL A 540 -9.74 -7.54 14.19
C VAL A 540 -10.11 -6.06 14.01
N PHE A 541 -11.26 -5.62 14.50
CA PHE A 541 -11.68 -4.22 14.45
C PHE A 541 -10.97 -3.36 15.51
N PRO A 542 -10.85 -2.04 15.31
CA PRO A 542 -10.31 -1.13 16.32
C PRO A 542 -11.07 -1.25 17.65
N ARG A 543 -10.33 -1.32 18.77
CA ARG A 543 -10.92 -1.33 20.12
C ARG A 543 -11.25 0.07 20.64
N TYR A 544 -10.59 1.07 20.07
CA TYR A 544 -10.67 2.47 20.45
C TYR A 544 -10.98 3.32 19.22
N ALA A 545 -11.57 4.50 19.44
CA ALA A 545 -11.82 5.52 18.43
C ALA A 545 -11.35 6.90 18.95
N GLY A 546 -11.01 7.83 18.06
CA GLY A 546 -10.53 9.17 18.39
C GLY A 546 -9.00 9.30 18.40
N TRP A 547 -8.51 10.46 18.85
CA TRP A 547 -7.11 10.91 18.73
C TRP A 547 -6.51 11.30 20.06
N ILE A 548 -5.19 11.21 20.22
CA ILE A 548 -4.50 11.71 21.42
C ILE A 548 -3.84 13.04 21.10
N ILE A 549 -4.24 14.11 21.79
CA ILE A 549 -3.65 15.44 21.64
C ILE A 549 -3.10 15.86 23.00
N ASN A 550 -1.78 16.07 23.10
CA ASN A 550 -1.11 16.50 24.32
C ASN A 550 -1.43 15.61 25.54
N GLY A 551 -1.43 14.29 25.33
CA GLY A 551 -1.75 13.29 26.36
C GLY A 551 -3.21 13.21 26.76
N THR A 552 -4.08 14.05 26.18
CA THR A 552 -5.52 14.00 26.40
C THR A 552 -6.15 13.16 25.31
N ILE A 553 -7.00 12.21 25.71
CA ILE A 553 -7.83 11.47 24.77
C ILE A 553 -8.91 12.43 24.28
N THR A 554 -8.92 12.66 22.97
CA THR A 554 -9.91 13.48 22.27
C THR A 554 -10.85 12.52 21.57
N THR A 555 -12.10 12.51 21.99
CA THR A 555 -13.16 11.76 21.31
C THR A 555 -13.78 12.61 20.19
N ASP A 556 -14.47 11.98 19.25
CA ASP A 556 -15.15 12.72 18.17
C ASP A 556 -16.20 13.71 18.69
N GLU A 557 -16.72 13.51 19.91
CA GLU A 557 -17.62 14.45 20.59
C GLU A 557 -16.94 15.75 21.03
N GLU A 558 -15.60 15.74 21.18
CA GLU A 558 -14.80 16.88 21.64
C GLU A 558 -14.09 17.62 20.49
N LEU A 559 -13.95 16.96 19.33
CA LEU A 559 -13.51 17.61 18.11
C LEU A 559 -14.69 18.41 17.53
N PRO A 560 -14.47 19.62 16.97
CA PRO A 560 -15.54 20.28 16.22
C PRO A 560 -16.03 19.30 15.14
N GLU A 561 -17.35 19.23 14.91
CA GLU A 561 -17.95 18.51 13.77
C GLU A 561 -17.28 19.00 12.48
N HIS A 562 -16.19 18.35 12.11
CA HIS A 562 -15.44 18.54 10.89
C HIS A 562 -15.48 17.20 10.19
N ASP A 563 -15.90 17.22 8.93
CA ASP A 563 -16.02 16.07 8.03
C ASP A 563 -14.65 15.43 7.70
N SER A 564 -13.95 14.94 8.72
CA SER A 564 -12.70 14.18 8.55
C SER A 564 -13.03 12.75 8.21
N TYR A 565 -12.87 12.42 6.92
CA TYR A 565 -12.90 11.06 6.40
C TYR A 565 -11.67 10.28 6.89
N GLY A 566 -11.89 9.41 7.88
CA GLY A 566 -11.03 8.28 8.21
C GLY A 566 -11.89 7.01 8.30
N PRO A 567 -11.36 5.82 8.00
CA PRO A 567 -12.14 4.59 8.08
C PRO A 567 -12.32 4.19 9.55
N GLY A 568 -13.53 4.34 10.10
CA GLY A 568 -13.95 3.56 11.27
C GLY A 568 -14.56 4.28 12.47
N THR A 569 -15.48 5.24 12.29
CA THR A 569 -16.25 5.79 13.42
C THR A 569 -17.75 5.53 13.24
N ILE A 570 -18.30 4.70 14.13
CA ILE A 570 -19.75 4.54 14.34
C ILE A 570 -20.13 5.61 15.36
N SER A 571 -20.96 6.59 14.98
CA SER A 571 -21.63 7.47 15.94
C SER A 571 -23.08 7.02 16.08
N ASP A 572 -23.48 6.57 17.27
CA ASP A 572 -24.88 6.34 17.61
C ASP A 572 -25.65 7.66 17.49
N GLY A 573 -26.57 7.71 16.53
CA GLY A 573 -27.31 8.92 16.20
C GLY A 573 -28.08 9.50 17.38
N SER A 574 -27.71 10.71 17.82
CA SER A 574 -28.69 11.70 18.28
C SER A 574 -28.18 13.15 18.28
N SER A 575 -28.91 13.98 17.53
CA SER A 575 -29.23 15.39 17.76
C SER A 575 -28.25 16.51 17.32
N SER A 576 -28.64 17.11 16.18
CA SER A 576 -28.92 18.53 15.94
C SER A 576 -27.91 19.59 16.42
N SER A 577 -27.14 20.11 15.46
CA SER A 577 -26.83 21.54 15.43
C SER A 577 -26.86 22.09 14.00
N SER A 578 -27.36 23.32 13.87
CA SER A 578 -27.75 23.96 12.62
C SER A 578 -26.58 24.75 12.02
N SER A 579 -25.82 24.13 11.12
CA SER A 579 -25.16 24.80 9.99
C SER A 579 -25.67 24.12 8.72
N GLY A 580 -25.88 24.91 7.65
CA GLY A 580 -26.62 24.50 6.45
C GLY A 580 -26.33 23.06 6.04
N GLN A 581 -27.39 22.26 5.86
CA GLN A 581 -27.27 20.83 5.57
C GLN A 581 -26.21 20.61 4.50
N PRO A 582 -25.24 19.69 4.72
CA PRO A 582 -24.51 19.12 3.61
C PRO A 582 -25.59 18.61 2.65
N THR A 583 -25.66 19.16 1.44
CA THR A 583 -26.49 18.54 0.41
C THR A 583 -25.90 17.14 0.22
N ASP A 584 -26.56 16.13 0.77
CA ASP A 584 -26.22 14.73 0.50
C ASP A 584 -26.15 14.60 -1.01
N SER A 585 -24.94 14.33 -1.52
CA SER A 585 -24.78 14.09 -2.95
C SER A 585 -25.67 12.91 -3.33
N ALA A 586 -26.21 12.88 -4.55
CA ALA A 586 -26.96 11.73 -5.05
C ALA A 586 -26.16 10.42 -4.83
N ALA A 587 -24.84 10.46 -4.99
CA ALA A 587 -23.96 9.33 -4.71
C ALA A 587 -23.95 8.87 -3.24
N LEU A 588 -24.04 9.78 -2.27
CA LEU A 588 -24.13 9.43 -0.85
C LEU A 588 -25.50 8.83 -0.53
N GLN A 589 -26.57 9.35 -1.12
CA GLN A 589 -27.90 8.77 -0.97
C GLN A 589 -27.98 7.39 -1.63
N ASP A 590 -27.46 7.22 -2.84
CA ASP A 590 -27.36 5.93 -3.54
C ASP A 590 -26.57 4.91 -2.70
N PHE A 591 -25.51 5.35 -2.02
CA PHE A 591 -24.73 4.48 -1.14
C PHE A 591 -25.50 4.10 0.13
N ARG A 592 -26.24 5.03 0.75
CA ARG A 592 -27.15 4.72 1.87
C ARG A 592 -28.25 3.75 1.47
N ASP A 593 -28.87 3.98 0.31
CA ASP A 593 -29.92 3.11 -0.22
C ASP A 593 -29.36 1.70 -0.46
N TYR A 594 -28.20 1.59 -1.10
CA TYR A 594 -27.47 0.33 -1.23
C TYR A 594 -27.20 -0.33 0.11
N CYS A 595 -26.72 0.44 1.10
CA CYS A 595 -26.43 -0.07 2.43
C CYS A 595 -27.68 -0.54 3.20
N SER A 596 -28.84 0.05 2.93
CA SER A 596 -30.12 -0.39 3.50
C SER A 596 -30.61 -1.72 2.91
N GLU A 597 -30.22 -2.02 1.67
CA GLU A 597 -30.59 -3.25 0.95
C GLU A 597 -29.47 -4.31 0.97
N TYR A 598 -28.25 -3.96 1.38
CA TYR A 598 -27.11 -4.84 1.36
C TYR A 598 -27.26 -5.97 2.39
N THR A 599 -27.49 -7.18 1.90
CA THR A 599 -27.53 -8.42 2.71
C THR A 599 -26.27 -9.27 2.56
N GLY A 600 -25.23 -8.74 1.90
CA GLY A 600 -23.96 -9.46 1.73
C GLY A 600 -23.11 -9.44 3.01
N ASP A 601 -22.00 -10.18 2.99
CA ASP A 601 -21.13 -10.35 4.15
C ASP A 601 -19.78 -9.64 4.03
N ALA A 602 -19.50 -8.89 2.96
CA ALA A 602 -18.20 -8.23 2.79
C ALA A 602 -17.94 -7.22 3.91
N TRP A 603 -16.97 -7.53 4.78
CA TRP A 603 -16.78 -6.84 6.06
C TRP A 603 -16.60 -5.32 5.93
N LEU A 604 -15.83 -4.86 4.93
CA LEU A 604 -15.58 -3.42 4.76
C LEU A 604 -16.83 -2.71 4.22
N ILE A 605 -17.66 -3.40 3.41
CA ILE A 605 -18.97 -2.87 3.00
C ILE A 605 -19.89 -2.77 4.22
N VAL A 606 -19.93 -3.79 5.07
CA VAL A 606 -20.68 -3.75 6.34
C VAL A 606 -20.21 -2.58 7.22
N LEU A 607 -18.89 -2.37 7.33
CA LEU A 607 -18.31 -1.26 8.08
C LEU A 607 -18.69 0.09 7.46
N MET A 608 -18.56 0.25 6.14
CA MET A 608 -18.95 1.48 5.44
C MET A 608 -20.46 1.74 5.57
N CYS A 609 -21.28 0.69 5.48
CA CYS A 609 -22.73 0.79 5.65
C CYS A 609 -23.15 1.14 7.07
N ALA A 610 -22.42 0.65 8.08
CA ALA A 610 -22.60 1.07 9.46
C ALA A 610 -22.14 2.52 9.72
N ALA A 611 -21.28 3.09 8.87
CA ALA A 611 -20.81 4.46 8.99
C ALA A 611 -21.74 5.49 8.30
N VAL A 612 -22.58 5.05 7.36
CA VAL A 612 -23.48 5.95 6.60
C VAL A 612 -24.96 5.86 6.99
N ASN A 613 -25.33 4.78 7.71
CA ASN A 613 -26.64 4.59 8.36
C ASN A 613 -26.57 5.03 9.82
#